data_AF-A0A9P5QN99-F1
#
_entry.id   AF-A0A9P5QN99-F1
#
_cell.length_a   1.000
_cell.length_b   1.000
_cell.length_c   1.000
_cell.angle_alpha   90.00
_cell.angle_beta   90.00
_cell.angle_gamma   90.00
#
_symmetry.space_group_name_H-M   'P 1'
#
loop_
_entity.id
_entity.type
_entity.pdbx_description
1 polymer ?
#
loop_
_entity_poly.entity_id
_entity_poly.type
_entity_poly.pdbx_seq_one_letter_code
_entity_poly.pdbx_strand_id
1 'polypeptide(L)'
;MQTRSRKRVADPEQTATAAKPSNVPATAAAAKPATKRIKSSEKKSKSSAASKDSSSKSANKAISDVAYVNADGVRTSVWLMKSEPDTFSIDDLINSKDSTSHWDGVRNHEAKNLMKNSMKVGDRVLFYHSNTKEPGVVALAKIAREYYPDHTAFDPKNEYYDEKSSKDSPRWFMVDVKFDRKLKRTITLKELQQYKDKELSSMKLLNRGRLSVQPVSDAEMDFILKLEQQEATEV
;
A
#
# COMPACT_ATOMS: atom_id res chain seq x y z
N MET A 1 17.56 -43.03 42.92
CA MET A 1 16.91 -44.07 43.73
C MET A 1 15.77 -44.68 42.93
N GLN A 2 15.76 -46.02 42.81
CA GLN A 2 14.67 -46.86 42.26
C GLN A 2 13.42 -46.72 43.16
N THR A 3 12.16 -46.89 42.75
CA THR A 3 11.47 -48.16 42.39
C THR A 3 10.03 -47.84 41.90
N ARG A 4 9.61 -48.20 40.67
CA ARG A 4 8.78 -49.37 40.22
C ARG A 4 7.34 -49.52 40.77
N SER A 5 6.34 -49.46 39.87
CA SER A 5 5.33 -50.51 39.51
C SER A 5 4.34 -49.94 38.45
N ARG A 6 4.24 -50.35 37.16
CA ARG A 6 3.71 -51.59 36.50
C ARG A 6 2.28 -51.95 36.97
N LYS A 7 1.24 -52.27 36.16
CA LYS A 7 1.02 -52.70 34.73
C LYS A 7 -0.53 -52.86 34.55
N ARG A 8 -1.21 -52.54 33.44
CA ARG A 8 -1.70 -53.42 32.31
C ARG A 8 -2.84 -52.65 31.58
N VAL A 9 -2.82 -52.40 30.27
CA VAL A 9 -3.19 -53.25 29.08
C VAL A 9 -4.69 -53.57 28.97
N ALA A 10 -5.38 -53.02 27.95
CA ALA A 10 -6.04 -53.76 26.85
C ALA A 10 -6.87 -52.82 25.92
N ASP A 11 -6.51 -52.77 24.64
CA ASP A 11 -7.39 -52.63 23.46
C ASP A 11 -7.79 -54.07 23.03
N PRO A 12 -8.94 -54.34 22.36
CA PRO A 12 -9.17 -54.03 20.93
C PRO A 12 -10.68 -53.70 20.64
N GLU A 13 -11.27 -53.52 19.45
CA GLU A 13 -11.04 -53.98 18.08
C GLU A 13 -11.97 -53.20 17.11
N GLN A 14 -11.62 -53.19 15.82
CA GLN A 14 -12.39 -52.67 14.69
C GLN A 14 -13.50 -53.64 14.22
N THR A 15 -14.58 -53.12 13.61
CA THR A 15 -15.26 -53.83 12.51
C THR A 15 -15.82 -52.86 11.46
N ALA A 16 -15.52 -53.15 10.19
CA ALA A 16 -15.98 -52.49 8.98
C ALA A 16 -17.40 -52.91 8.56
N THR A 17 -18.08 -52.12 7.72
CA THR A 17 -18.96 -52.63 6.65
C THR A 17 -19.29 -51.56 5.60
N ALA A 18 -19.41 -52.02 4.35
CA ALA A 18 -19.53 -51.25 3.12
C ALA A 18 -20.97 -51.25 2.56
N ALA A 19 -21.25 -50.27 1.67
CA ALA A 19 -21.90 -50.41 0.35
C ALA A 19 -22.99 -49.34 0.02
N LYS A 20 -22.83 -48.80 -1.19
CA LYS A 20 -23.66 -47.89 -2.01
C LYS A 20 -24.92 -48.63 -2.56
N PRO A 21 -25.92 -48.01 -3.22
CA PRO A 21 -25.72 -47.32 -4.52
C PRO A 21 -26.67 -46.16 -4.92
N SER A 22 -26.25 -45.43 -5.98
CA SER A 22 -27.00 -44.80 -7.11
C SER A 22 -28.33 -44.06 -6.85
N ASN A 23 -28.61 -42.90 -7.44
CA ASN A 23 -28.67 -42.71 -8.89
C ASN A 23 -28.80 -41.21 -9.29
N VAL A 24 -28.30 -40.88 -10.49
CA VAL A 24 -28.45 -39.61 -11.23
C VAL A 24 -29.44 -39.85 -12.39
N PRO A 25 -30.07 -38.83 -12.98
CA PRO A 25 -29.75 -38.45 -14.37
C PRO A 25 -29.67 -36.91 -14.54
N ALA A 26 -28.65 -36.29 -15.17
CA ALA A 26 -28.33 -36.20 -16.62
C ALA A 26 -29.47 -35.55 -17.43
N THR A 27 -29.28 -34.38 -18.05
CA THR A 27 -28.82 -34.14 -19.44
C THR A 27 -28.37 -32.65 -19.60
N ALA A 28 -27.26 -32.22 -20.21
CA ALA A 28 -26.65 -32.40 -21.54
C ALA A 28 -27.34 -31.65 -22.70
N ALA A 29 -26.69 -30.61 -23.27
CA ALA A 29 -26.71 -30.26 -24.70
C ALA A 29 -25.68 -29.17 -25.07
N ALA A 30 -24.97 -29.39 -26.18
CA ALA A 30 -23.94 -28.54 -26.79
C ALA A 30 -24.40 -28.09 -28.20
N ALA A 31 -23.89 -26.96 -28.73
CA ALA A 31 -23.58 -26.75 -30.16
C ALA A 31 -22.98 -25.35 -30.46
N LYS A 32 -21.91 -25.31 -31.27
CA LYS A 32 -21.46 -24.18 -32.14
C LYS A 32 -21.86 -24.55 -33.61
N PRO A 33 -21.40 -23.92 -34.74
CA PRO A 33 -20.86 -22.57 -35.07
C PRO A 33 -21.52 -21.94 -36.35
N ALA A 34 -21.13 -20.72 -36.77
CA ALA A 34 -21.17 -20.27 -38.19
C ALA A 34 -20.25 -19.06 -38.48
N THR A 35 -19.80 -18.96 -39.74
CA THR A 35 -18.57 -18.30 -40.23
C THR A 35 -18.87 -17.31 -41.37
N LYS A 36 -17.85 -16.52 -41.78
CA LYS A 36 -17.60 -15.80 -43.08
C LYS A 36 -18.10 -14.33 -43.15
N ARG A 37 -17.43 -13.36 -43.79
CA ARG A 37 -16.29 -13.35 -44.75
C ARG A 37 -15.78 -11.91 -45.02
N ILE A 38 -14.53 -11.87 -45.48
CA ILE A 38 -13.61 -10.79 -45.90
C ILE A 38 -14.15 -9.81 -46.97
N LYS A 39 -13.73 -8.53 -46.92
CA LYS A 39 -13.14 -7.80 -48.07
C LYS A 39 -12.30 -6.58 -47.68
N SER A 40 -11.13 -6.54 -48.31
CA SER A 40 -10.09 -5.51 -48.40
C SER A 40 -10.51 -4.25 -49.14
N SER A 41 -9.95 -3.09 -48.78
CA SER A 41 -9.38 -2.17 -49.78
C SER A 41 -8.41 -1.16 -49.14
N GLU A 42 -7.32 -0.96 -49.85
CA GLU A 42 -6.16 -0.14 -49.56
C GLU A 42 -6.28 1.18 -50.35
N LYS A 43 -6.03 2.35 -49.73
CA LYS A 43 -5.53 3.55 -50.46
C LYS A 43 -4.96 4.65 -49.54
N LYS A 44 -3.63 4.74 -49.62
CA LYS A 44 -2.72 5.90 -49.55
C LYS A 44 -3.23 7.31 -49.17
N SER A 45 -2.52 7.86 -48.18
CA SER A 45 -1.89 9.20 -48.10
C SER A 45 -2.74 10.47 -48.05
N LYS A 46 -2.67 11.20 -46.93
CA LYS A 46 -2.02 12.52 -46.86
C LYS A 46 -1.80 12.98 -45.40
N SER A 47 -0.65 13.60 -45.21
CA SER A 47 -0.16 14.32 -44.04
C SER A 47 -1.09 15.45 -43.58
N SER A 48 -1.27 15.60 -42.26
CA SER A 48 -1.29 16.93 -41.63
C SER A 48 -1.06 16.86 -40.12
N ALA A 49 -0.05 17.63 -39.72
CA ALA A 49 0.35 18.11 -38.40
C ALA A 49 -0.61 18.01 -37.21
N ALA A 50 -0.04 17.48 -36.12
CA ALA A 50 0.05 18.05 -34.78
C ALA A 50 -1.14 18.86 -34.21
N SER A 51 -1.77 18.30 -33.17
CA SER A 51 -2.46 19.09 -32.13
C SER A 51 -2.59 18.34 -30.80
N LYS A 52 -1.66 18.67 -29.90
CA LYS A 52 -1.87 19.00 -28.48
C LYS A 52 -2.51 17.94 -27.58
N ASP A 53 -1.67 17.06 -27.07
CA ASP A 53 -1.80 16.50 -25.72
C ASP A 53 -1.31 17.56 -24.70
N SER A 54 -2.26 18.38 -24.21
CA SER A 54 -1.99 19.48 -23.27
C SER A 54 -2.45 19.19 -21.84
N SER A 55 -3.06 18.04 -21.58
CA SER A 55 -3.57 17.68 -20.24
C SER A 55 -2.55 16.90 -19.41
N SER A 56 -1.69 16.09 -20.04
CA SER A 56 -0.67 15.27 -19.37
C SER A 56 0.59 16.08 -18.94
N LYS A 57 0.90 17.16 -19.64
CA LYS A 57 2.06 18.04 -19.34
C LYS A 57 1.87 18.92 -18.10
N SER A 58 0.64 19.30 -17.77
CA SER A 58 0.37 20.23 -16.67
C SER A 58 0.49 19.55 -15.30
N ALA A 59 0.05 18.29 -15.19
CA ALA A 59 0.22 17.49 -13.99
C ALA A 59 1.69 17.14 -13.70
N ASN A 60 2.48 16.85 -14.74
CA ASN A 60 3.90 16.56 -14.61
C ASN A 60 4.76 17.80 -14.30
N LYS A 61 4.28 19.02 -14.61
CA LYS A 61 4.99 20.27 -14.31
C LYS A 61 4.80 20.75 -12.86
N ALA A 62 3.72 20.35 -12.19
CA ALA A 62 3.51 20.69 -10.79
C ALA A 62 4.35 19.82 -9.82
N ILE A 63 4.95 18.73 -10.31
CA ILE A 63 5.82 17.82 -9.55
C ILE A 63 7.30 18.26 -9.63
N SER A 64 7.67 19.16 -10.56
CA SER A 64 9.08 19.41 -10.89
C SER A 64 9.82 20.50 -10.09
N ASP A 65 9.13 21.26 -9.23
CA ASP A 65 9.71 22.46 -8.60
C ASP A 65 10.02 22.32 -7.09
N VAL A 66 9.94 21.13 -6.51
CA VAL A 66 10.13 20.93 -5.06
C VAL A 66 10.88 19.62 -4.85
N ALA A 67 12.19 19.70 -4.65
CA ALA A 67 13.02 18.52 -4.41
C ALA A 67 13.93 18.67 -3.17
N TYR A 68 13.68 17.84 -2.16
CA TYR A 68 14.61 17.58 -1.09
C TYR A 68 15.85 16.91 -1.69
N VAL A 69 17.01 17.55 -1.55
CA VAL A 69 18.29 17.03 -2.02
C VAL A 69 18.99 16.37 -0.83
N ASN A 70 19.15 15.05 -0.85
CA ASN A 70 19.97 14.38 0.17
C ASN A 70 21.45 14.72 -0.03
N ALA A 71 22.29 14.39 0.96
CA ALA A 71 23.74 14.70 0.97
C ALA A 71 24.49 14.29 -0.32
N ASP A 72 23.98 13.29 -1.03
CA ASP A 72 24.55 12.77 -2.28
C ASP A 72 24.06 13.50 -3.55
N GLY A 73 23.35 14.62 -3.42
CA GLY A 73 22.82 15.39 -4.56
C GLY A 73 21.58 14.78 -5.22
N VAL A 74 21.07 13.65 -4.70
CA VAL A 74 19.89 12.96 -5.24
C VAL A 74 18.62 13.61 -4.72
N ARG A 75 17.75 14.01 -5.65
CA ARG A 75 16.39 14.49 -5.38
C ARG A 75 15.52 13.33 -4.92
N THR A 76 14.91 13.45 -3.74
CA THR A 76 13.96 12.46 -3.23
C THR A 76 12.60 13.09 -2.99
N SER A 77 11.55 12.36 -3.34
CA SER A 77 10.18 12.77 -3.04
C SER A 77 9.86 12.48 -1.57
N VAL A 78 8.85 13.18 -1.04
CA VAL A 78 8.36 12.99 0.32
C VAL A 78 6.92 12.49 0.27
N TRP A 79 6.63 11.51 1.12
CA TRP A 79 5.34 10.84 1.22
C TRP A 79 4.83 10.87 2.66
N LEU A 80 3.52 10.90 2.84
CA LEU A 80 2.87 10.55 4.10
C LEU A 80 2.15 9.22 3.91
N MET A 81 2.44 8.27 4.81
CA MET A 81 1.86 6.94 4.79
C MET A 81 1.21 6.65 6.14
N LYS A 82 -0.08 6.34 6.11
CA LYS A 82 -0.90 6.12 7.30
C LYS A 82 -0.90 4.64 7.68
N SER A 83 -0.67 4.37 8.97
CA SER A 83 -0.85 3.05 9.58
C SER A 83 -1.62 3.19 10.89
N GLU A 84 -2.45 2.21 11.22
CA GLU A 84 -3.12 2.14 12.52
C GLU A 84 -2.19 1.43 13.50
N PRO A 85 -1.84 2.04 14.65
CA PRO A 85 -0.83 1.47 15.55
C PRO A 85 -1.27 0.15 16.19
N ASP A 86 -2.58 -0.13 16.26
CA ASP A 86 -3.10 -1.41 16.76
C ASP A 86 -2.93 -2.55 15.75
N THR A 87 -2.74 -2.23 14.46
CA THR A 87 -2.50 -3.20 13.37
C THR A 87 -1.02 -3.29 13.03
N PHE A 88 -0.36 -2.14 12.84
CA PHE A 88 1.07 -2.06 12.55
C PHE A 88 1.63 -0.69 12.99
N SER A 89 2.24 -0.67 14.17
CA SER A 89 2.85 0.52 14.77
C SER A 89 4.23 0.83 14.20
N ILE A 90 4.80 1.96 14.63
CA ILE A 90 6.19 2.28 14.31
C ILE A 90 7.16 1.31 15.01
N ASP A 91 6.79 0.82 16.19
CA ASP A 91 7.62 -0.14 16.94
C ASP A 91 7.64 -1.50 16.24
N ASP A 92 6.54 -1.90 15.59
CA ASP A 92 6.51 -3.10 14.75
C ASP A 92 7.46 -2.97 13.56
N LEU A 93 7.51 -1.80 12.91
CA LEU A 93 8.48 -1.54 11.84
C LEU A 93 9.93 -1.60 12.35
N ILE A 94 10.22 -1.01 13.52
CA ILE A 94 11.55 -1.04 14.13
C ILE A 94 11.98 -2.49 14.41
N ASN A 95 11.07 -3.29 14.95
CA ASN A 95 11.30 -4.69 15.34
C ASN A 95 11.23 -5.68 14.16
N SER A 96 10.81 -5.23 12.98
CA SER A 96 10.83 -6.02 11.75
C SER A 96 12.26 -6.34 11.33
N LYS A 97 12.43 -7.39 10.52
CA LYS A 97 13.74 -7.77 10.00
C LYS A 97 14.38 -6.59 9.27
N ASP A 98 15.62 -6.26 9.63
CA ASP A 98 16.38 -5.12 9.09
C ASP A 98 15.64 -3.77 9.21
N SER A 99 14.74 -3.68 10.19
CA SER A 99 13.78 -2.58 10.41
C SER A 99 13.03 -2.19 9.12
N THR A 100 12.68 -3.19 8.33
CA THR A 100 12.05 -3.06 7.01
C THR A 100 10.82 -3.95 6.94
N SER A 101 9.71 -3.43 6.43
CA SER A 101 8.48 -4.20 6.22
C SER A 101 7.81 -3.79 4.91
N HIS A 102 6.97 -4.68 4.39
CA HIS A 102 6.09 -4.39 3.27
C HIS A 102 4.94 -3.50 3.71
N TRP A 103 4.46 -2.65 2.80
CA TRP A 103 3.32 -1.75 3.01
C TRP A 103 2.09 -2.27 2.27
N ASP A 104 1.54 -3.39 2.74
CA ASP A 104 0.38 -4.05 2.14
C ASP A 104 -0.94 -3.34 2.47
N GLY A 105 -2.06 -3.95 2.06
CA GLY A 105 -3.40 -3.54 2.48
C GLY A 105 -3.93 -2.27 1.82
N VAL A 106 -3.16 -1.60 0.94
CA VAL A 106 -3.65 -0.44 0.20
C VAL A 106 -4.71 -0.87 -0.81
N ARG A 107 -5.98 -0.52 -0.53
CA ARG A 107 -7.14 -0.81 -1.40
C ARG A 107 -7.80 0.42 -2.00
N ASN A 108 -7.12 1.57 -1.92
CA ASN A 108 -7.51 2.78 -2.62
C ASN A 108 -6.76 2.87 -3.97
N HIS A 109 -7.50 2.98 -5.08
CA HIS A 109 -6.92 3.02 -6.43
C HIS A 109 -5.95 4.19 -6.65
N GLU A 110 -6.23 5.36 -6.08
CA GLU A 110 -5.37 6.53 -6.18
C GLU A 110 -4.08 6.34 -5.36
N ALA A 111 -4.20 5.92 -4.10
CA ALA A 111 -3.04 5.63 -3.25
C ALA A 111 -2.11 4.58 -3.91
N LYS A 112 -2.69 3.50 -4.43
CA LYS A 112 -1.96 2.47 -5.18
C LYS A 112 -1.28 3.04 -6.43
N ASN A 113 -1.96 3.90 -7.19
CA ASN A 113 -1.36 4.52 -8.38
C ASN A 113 -0.20 5.47 -8.01
N LEU A 114 -0.30 6.21 -6.90
CA LEU A 114 0.79 7.04 -6.38
C LEU A 114 2.02 6.18 -6.03
N MET A 115 1.83 5.10 -5.26
CA MET A 115 2.93 4.19 -4.93
C MET A 115 3.57 3.59 -6.19
N LYS A 116 2.74 3.07 -7.11
CA LYS A 116 3.23 2.40 -8.31
C LYS A 116 3.96 3.34 -9.27
N ASN A 117 3.43 4.53 -9.49
CA ASN A 117 3.91 5.39 -10.59
C ASN A 117 4.98 6.39 -10.14
N SER A 118 5.11 6.66 -8.84
CA SER A 118 5.86 7.82 -8.37
C SER A 118 6.88 7.51 -7.27
N MET A 119 6.70 6.49 -6.44
CA MET A 119 7.65 6.19 -5.36
C MET A 119 8.94 5.58 -5.90
N LYS A 120 10.07 6.05 -5.39
CA LYS A 120 11.43 5.59 -5.69
C LYS A 120 12.18 5.20 -4.43
N VAL A 121 13.09 4.24 -4.55
CA VAL A 121 13.96 3.84 -3.44
C VAL A 121 14.73 5.07 -2.94
N GLY A 122 14.73 5.27 -1.63
CA GLY A 122 15.32 6.44 -0.98
C GLY A 122 14.34 7.59 -0.74
N ASP A 123 13.16 7.58 -1.35
CA ASP A 123 12.11 8.56 -1.04
C ASP A 123 11.77 8.54 0.46
N ARG A 124 11.50 9.72 1.02
CA ARG A 124 11.23 9.89 2.45
C ARG A 124 9.77 9.66 2.77
N VAL A 125 9.51 9.15 3.96
CA VAL A 125 8.17 8.83 4.44
C VAL A 125 7.97 9.45 5.82
N LEU A 126 6.93 10.27 5.95
CA LEU A 126 6.29 10.61 7.21
C LEU A 126 5.39 9.43 7.62
N PHE A 127 5.82 8.67 8.64
CA PHE A 127 5.02 7.58 9.20
C PHE A 127 3.95 8.18 10.11
N TYR A 128 2.69 8.04 9.70
CA TYR A 128 1.55 8.65 10.37
C TYR A 128 0.70 7.60 11.08
N HIS A 129 0.49 7.75 12.39
CA HIS A 129 -0.47 6.95 13.14
C HIS A 129 -1.88 7.50 12.94
N SER A 130 -2.75 6.69 12.34
CA SER A 130 -4.17 6.96 12.15
C SER A 130 -5.05 6.14 13.07
N ASN A 131 -6.34 6.51 13.16
CA ASN A 131 -7.37 5.78 13.91
C ASN A 131 -6.95 5.40 15.35
N THR A 132 -6.28 6.33 16.03
CA THR A 132 -5.81 6.15 17.41
C THR A 132 -6.19 7.37 18.25
N LYS A 133 -6.00 7.29 19.56
CA LYS A 133 -6.32 8.35 20.52
C LYS A 133 -5.60 9.66 20.20
N GLU A 134 -4.34 9.56 19.77
CA GLU A 134 -3.50 10.71 19.42
C GLU A 134 -2.92 10.53 18.00
N PRO A 135 -3.72 10.80 16.95
CA PRO A 135 -3.26 10.60 15.59
C PRO A 135 -2.25 11.68 15.21
N GLY A 136 -1.21 11.32 14.46
CA GLY A 136 -0.13 12.24 14.15
C GLY A 136 1.05 11.59 13.44
N VAL A 137 2.01 12.43 13.06
CA VAL A 137 3.30 11.97 12.52
C VAL A 137 4.19 11.57 13.69
N VAL A 138 4.71 10.34 13.67
CA VAL A 138 5.48 9.77 14.79
C VAL A 138 6.93 9.44 14.44
N ALA A 139 7.24 9.28 13.15
CA ALA A 139 8.58 8.91 12.70
C ALA A 139 8.83 9.26 11.24
N LEU A 140 10.11 9.18 10.89
CA LEU A 140 10.60 9.13 9.52
C LEU A 140 10.93 7.69 9.14
N ALA A 141 10.65 7.38 7.88
CA ALA A 141 11.06 6.16 7.20
C ALA A 141 11.48 6.51 5.76
N LYS A 142 11.89 5.49 4.99
CA LYS A 142 12.23 5.62 3.58
C LYS A 142 11.75 4.44 2.76
N ILE A 143 11.50 4.65 1.48
CA ILE A 143 11.22 3.55 0.55
C ILE A 143 12.47 2.71 0.36
N ALA A 144 12.38 1.43 0.69
CA ALA A 144 13.46 0.44 0.59
C ALA A 144 13.36 -0.42 -0.68
N ARG A 145 12.14 -0.58 -1.22
CA ARG A 145 11.88 -1.31 -2.46
C ARG A 145 10.74 -0.65 -3.22
N GLU A 146 10.93 -0.46 -4.54
CA GLU A 146 9.86 0.00 -5.43
C GLU A 146 8.73 -1.03 -5.52
N TYR A 147 7.62 -0.62 -6.11
CA TYR A 147 6.37 -1.38 -6.11
C TYR A 147 6.50 -2.82 -6.63
N TYR A 148 5.74 -3.72 -6.04
CA TYR A 148 5.56 -5.10 -6.49
C TYR A 148 4.16 -5.60 -6.10
N PRO A 149 3.66 -6.71 -6.68
CA PRO A 149 2.32 -7.20 -6.37
C PRO A 149 2.11 -7.45 -4.89
N ASP A 150 1.00 -6.95 -4.35
CA ASP A 150 0.61 -7.19 -2.97
C ASP A 150 0.05 -8.61 -2.84
N HIS A 151 0.80 -9.49 -2.17
CA HIS A 151 0.41 -10.90 -2.03
C HIS A 151 -0.80 -11.11 -1.13
N THR A 152 -1.11 -10.16 -0.23
CA THR A 152 -2.27 -10.26 0.68
C THR A 152 -3.58 -10.24 -0.09
N ALA A 153 -3.60 -9.62 -1.27
CA ALA A 153 -4.76 -9.60 -2.14
C ALA A 153 -5.14 -10.99 -2.71
N PHE A 154 -4.25 -11.97 -2.66
CA PHE A 154 -4.47 -13.30 -3.26
C PHE A 154 -4.94 -14.36 -2.27
N ASP A 155 -4.88 -14.09 -0.95
CA ASP A 155 -5.23 -15.06 0.09
C ASP A 155 -6.66 -14.83 0.59
N PRO A 156 -7.62 -15.76 0.35
CA PRO A 156 -9.01 -15.64 0.80
C PRO A 156 -9.19 -15.52 2.32
N LYS A 157 -8.16 -15.83 3.11
CA LYS A 157 -8.20 -15.70 4.58
C LYS A 157 -7.67 -14.36 5.08
N ASN A 158 -7.03 -13.58 4.22
CA ASN A 158 -6.51 -12.27 4.58
C ASN A 158 -7.62 -11.21 4.50
N GLU A 159 -7.62 -10.25 5.41
CA GLU A 159 -8.59 -9.15 5.45
C GLU A 159 -8.62 -8.36 4.12
N TYR A 160 -7.48 -8.25 3.45
CA TYR A 160 -7.34 -7.47 2.24
C TYR A 160 -7.47 -8.28 0.94
N TYR A 161 -8.06 -9.48 1.01
CA TYR A 161 -8.35 -10.32 -0.16
C TYR A 161 -9.17 -9.58 -1.23
N ASP A 162 -8.84 -9.79 -2.50
CA ASP A 162 -9.65 -9.36 -3.64
C ASP A 162 -9.76 -10.51 -4.64
N GLU A 163 -10.95 -11.09 -4.75
CA GLU A 163 -11.25 -12.21 -5.66
C GLU A 163 -10.87 -11.93 -7.12
N LYS A 164 -10.83 -10.66 -7.52
CA LYS A 164 -10.48 -10.25 -8.89
C LYS A 164 -8.98 -9.98 -9.08
N SER A 165 -8.17 -10.13 -8.03
CA SER A 165 -6.71 -9.97 -8.07
C SER A 165 -6.06 -11.35 -8.05
N SER A 166 -5.24 -11.64 -9.06
CA SER A 166 -4.50 -12.91 -9.15
C SER A 166 -3.01 -12.66 -9.37
N LYS A 167 -2.19 -13.70 -9.19
CA LYS A 167 -0.74 -13.60 -9.43
C LYS A 167 -0.41 -13.21 -10.88
N ASP A 168 -1.20 -13.69 -11.84
CA ASP A 168 -1.02 -13.38 -13.27
C ASP A 168 -1.58 -12.01 -13.66
N SER A 169 -2.55 -11.49 -12.90
CA SER A 169 -3.19 -10.19 -13.13
C SER A 169 -3.42 -9.44 -11.82
N PRO A 170 -2.34 -8.95 -11.17
CA PRO A 170 -2.44 -8.28 -9.88
C PRO A 170 -3.10 -6.90 -10.00
N ARG A 171 -4.12 -6.66 -9.16
CA ARG A 171 -4.79 -5.36 -9.09
C ARG A 171 -4.13 -4.41 -8.09
N TRP A 172 -3.48 -4.98 -7.08
CA TRP A 172 -2.91 -4.28 -5.91
C TRP A 172 -1.39 -4.46 -5.85
N PHE A 173 -0.75 -3.43 -5.34
CA PHE A 173 0.71 -3.33 -5.27
C PHE A 173 1.10 -2.71 -3.95
N MET A 174 2.26 -3.09 -3.45
CA MET A 174 2.87 -2.58 -2.23
C MET A 174 4.34 -2.23 -2.48
N VAL A 175 4.93 -1.50 -1.55
CA VAL A 175 6.36 -1.15 -1.49
C VAL A 175 6.96 -1.73 -0.21
N ASP A 176 8.28 -1.73 -0.08
CA ASP A 176 8.91 -1.93 1.23
C ASP A 176 9.32 -0.58 1.81
N VAL A 177 9.07 -0.37 3.09
CA VAL A 177 9.52 0.79 3.85
C VAL A 177 10.55 0.36 4.88
N LYS A 178 11.56 1.19 5.08
CA LYS A 178 12.59 1.00 6.10
C LYS A 178 12.56 2.15 7.09
N PHE A 179 12.57 1.81 8.37
CA PHE A 179 12.71 2.78 9.45
C PHE A 179 13.95 3.67 9.27
N ASP A 180 13.81 4.95 9.59
CA ASP A 180 14.92 5.90 9.65
C ASP A 180 15.14 6.38 11.09
N ARG A 181 14.19 7.13 11.64
CA ARG A 181 14.22 7.58 13.05
C ARG A 181 12.83 7.91 13.58
N LYS A 182 12.61 7.78 14.88
CA LYS A 182 11.45 8.38 15.54
C LYS A 182 11.57 9.91 15.54
N LEU A 183 10.42 10.60 15.55
CA LEU A 183 10.42 12.03 15.87
C LEU A 183 10.63 12.24 17.38
N LYS A 184 11.14 13.41 17.76
CA LYS A 184 11.33 13.80 19.17
C LYS A 184 10.02 13.81 19.97
N ARG A 185 8.92 14.12 19.29
CA ARG A 185 7.54 14.07 19.79
C ARG A 185 6.60 13.77 18.64
N THR A 186 5.39 13.32 18.95
CA THR A 186 4.32 13.21 17.96
C THR A 186 3.89 14.60 17.50
N ILE A 187 3.83 14.82 16.19
CA ILE A 187 3.20 16.02 15.60
C ILE A 187 1.75 15.67 15.32
N THR A 188 0.88 16.08 16.24
CA THR A 188 -0.52 15.61 16.27
C THR A 188 -1.33 16.21 15.13
N LEU A 189 -2.38 15.51 14.70
CA LEU A 189 -3.34 16.04 13.75
C LEU A 189 -3.98 17.36 14.24
N LYS A 190 -4.27 17.45 15.56
CA LYS A 190 -4.83 18.65 16.19
C LYS A 190 -3.90 19.85 15.99
N GLU A 191 -2.59 19.65 16.18
CA GLU A 191 -1.58 20.67 15.94
C GLU A 191 -1.47 21.03 14.46
N LEU A 192 -1.37 20.03 13.57
CA LEU A 192 -1.29 20.27 12.11
C LEU A 192 -2.49 21.06 11.58
N GLN A 193 -3.69 20.83 12.13
CA GLN A 193 -4.91 21.57 11.77
C GLN A 193 -4.83 23.08 12.06
N GLN A 194 -4.03 23.51 13.04
CA GLN A 194 -3.85 24.94 13.36
C GLN A 194 -3.17 25.72 12.22
N TYR A 195 -2.44 25.00 11.36
CA TYR A 195 -1.72 25.55 10.22
C TYR A 195 -2.41 25.24 8.89
N LYS A 196 -3.63 24.69 8.93
CA LYS A 196 -4.40 24.29 7.73
C LYS A 196 -4.63 25.45 6.77
N ASP A 197 -4.84 26.67 7.24
CA ASP A 197 -5.07 27.82 6.35
C ASP A 197 -3.80 28.67 6.15
N LYS A 198 -2.63 28.11 6.49
CA LYS A 198 -1.31 28.77 6.46
C LYS A 198 -0.26 27.89 5.77
N GLU A 199 0.81 27.51 6.48
CA GLU A 199 1.93 26.72 5.97
C GLU A 199 1.51 25.34 5.42
N LEU A 200 0.41 24.78 5.93
CA LEU A 200 -0.11 23.47 5.51
C LEU A 200 -1.36 23.55 4.62
N SER A 201 -1.60 24.70 3.99
CA SER A 201 -2.79 24.93 3.13
C SER A 201 -2.96 23.98 1.96
N SER A 202 -1.87 23.46 1.42
CA SER A 202 -1.90 22.50 0.32
C SER A 202 -1.86 21.03 0.78
N MET A 203 -1.70 20.79 2.08
CA MET A 203 -1.40 19.46 2.60
C MET A 203 -2.57 18.51 2.40
N LYS A 204 -2.32 17.40 1.70
CA LYS A 204 -3.35 16.40 1.38
C LYS A 204 -3.94 15.78 2.64
N LEU A 205 -3.20 15.72 3.74
CA LEU A 205 -3.68 15.19 5.02
C LEU A 205 -4.91 15.96 5.53
N LEU A 206 -4.86 17.29 5.43
CA LEU A 206 -5.86 18.21 5.99
C LEU A 206 -7.04 18.46 5.05
N ASN A 207 -6.83 18.19 3.76
CA ASN A 207 -7.80 18.44 2.70
C ASN A 207 -8.46 17.15 2.16
N ARG A 208 -7.80 15.99 2.32
CA ARG A 208 -8.21 14.68 1.78
C ARG A 208 -7.93 13.55 2.76
N GLY A 209 -8.57 13.60 3.93
CA GLY A 209 -8.29 12.69 5.05
C GLY A 209 -8.40 11.19 4.75
N ARG A 210 -9.19 10.78 3.75
CA ARG A 210 -9.41 9.36 3.38
C ARG A 210 -8.31 8.74 2.51
N LEU A 211 -7.36 9.52 2.00
CA LEU A 211 -6.25 9.00 1.19
C LEU A 211 -5.13 8.52 2.13
N SER A 212 -4.76 7.23 2.09
CA SER A 212 -3.78 6.63 3.02
C SER A 212 -2.32 6.85 2.64
N VAL A 213 -2.05 7.08 1.35
CA VAL A 213 -0.72 7.41 0.82
C VAL A 213 -0.81 8.73 0.08
N GLN A 214 0.01 9.70 0.47
CA GLN A 214 -0.14 11.08 0.02
C GLN A 214 1.23 11.67 -0.35
N PRO A 215 1.34 12.44 -1.44
CA PRO A 215 2.53 13.25 -1.66
C PRO A 215 2.58 14.37 -0.63
N VAL A 216 3.80 14.70 -0.21
CA VAL A 216 4.12 15.81 0.70
C VAL A 216 5.16 16.67 0.00
N SER A 217 4.97 17.99 0.01
CA SER A 217 5.97 18.92 -0.51
C SER A 217 7.12 19.09 0.49
N ASP A 218 8.30 19.50 0.02
CA ASP A 218 9.43 19.75 0.91
C ASP A 218 9.10 20.83 1.94
N ALA A 219 8.37 21.88 1.55
CA ALA A 219 7.96 22.94 2.47
C ALA A 219 7.09 22.41 3.61
N GLU A 220 6.17 21.48 3.32
CA GLU A 220 5.36 20.81 4.34
C GLU A 220 6.22 19.89 5.22
N MET A 221 7.16 19.15 4.63
CA MET A 221 8.11 18.30 5.36
C MET A 221 8.97 19.12 6.33
N ASP A 222 9.61 20.16 5.83
CA ASP A 222 10.48 21.05 6.60
C ASP A 222 9.70 21.75 7.72
N PHE A 223 8.46 22.15 7.44
CA PHE A 223 7.59 22.73 8.46
C PHE A 223 7.26 21.72 9.58
N ILE A 224 6.90 20.48 9.23
CA ILE A 224 6.65 19.41 10.22
C ILE A 224 7.91 19.13 11.05
N LEU A 225 9.08 19.09 10.42
CA LEU A 225 10.36 18.92 11.12
C LEU A 225 10.75 20.13 11.98
N LYS A 226 10.29 21.33 11.63
CA LYS A 226 10.43 22.52 12.48
C LYS A 226 9.55 22.40 13.73
N LEU A 227 8.30 21.95 13.59
CA LEU A 227 7.40 21.69 14.73
C LEU A 227 8.02 20.69 15.70
N GLU A 228 8.69 19.65 15.20
CA GLU A 228 9.42 18.68 16.03
C GLU A 228 10.45 19.31 16.97
N GLN A 229 11.04 20.45 16.61
CA GLN A 229 12.02 21.14 17.46
C GLN A 229 11.39 22.05 18.52
N GLN A 230 10.07 22.26 18.45
CA GLN A 230 9.33 23.12 19.36
C GLN A 230 8.68 22.28 20.46
N GLU A 231 8.48 22.87 21.63
CA GLU A 231 7.62 22.26 22.65
C GLU A 231 6.21 22.06 22.10
N ALA A 232 5.53 21.02 22.57
CA ALA A 232 4.16 20.77 22.15
C ALA A 232 3.31 21.97 22.54
N THR A 233 2.60 22.57 21.58
CA THR A 233 1.66 23.63 21.87
C THR A 233 0.50 23.04 22.67
N GLU A 234 0.52 23.22 23.99
CA GLU A 234 -0.62 22.88 24.84
C GLU A 234 -1.80 23.80 24.45
N VAL A 235 -2.92 23.18 24.09
CA VAL A 235 -4.20 23.86 23.82
C VAL A 235 -5.31 23.19 24.59
#